data_AF-A0A8S9FC36-F1
#
_entry.id   AF-A0A8S9FC36-F1
#
_cell.length_a   1.000
_cell.length_b   1.000
_cell.length_c   1.000
_cell.angle_alpha   90.00
_cell.angle_beta   90.00
_cell.angle_gamma   90.00
#
_symmetry.space_group_name_H-M   'P 1'
#
loop_
_entity.id
_entity.type
_entity.pdbx_description
1 polymer ?
#
loop_
_entity_poly.entity_id
_entity_poly.type
_entity_poly.pdbx_seq_one_letter_code
_entity_poly.pdbx_strand_id
1 'polypeptide(L)'
;MYKYYIHTADTAAKRIAKWYVATILVGSVCWFCDRVFCKRISQWPVNPQGHALWHVFMSFNSYCANTFLMFCRAQQRGWNPKVKYFLGVLPYVKIEKPKAQ
;
A
#
# COMPACT_ATOMS: atom_id res chain seq x y z
N MET A 1 -4.52 4.65 9.52
CA MET A 1 -4.73 3.29 8.98
C MET A 1 -5.46 2.36 9.96
N TYR A 2 -4.89 2.07 11.13
CA TYR A 2 -5.47 1.11 12.10
C TYR A 2 -6.92 1.43 12.53
N LYS A 3 -7.20 2.67 12.94
CA LYS A 3 -8.56 3.13 13.31
C LYS A 3 -9.59 2.80 12.22
N TYR A 4 -9.28 3.05 10.95
CA TYR A 4 -10.23 2.79 9.87
C TYR A 4 -10.32 1.30 9.52
N TYR A 5 -9.23 0.55 9.68
CA TYR A 5 -9.19 -0.89 9.44
C TYR A 5 -10.16 -1.68 10.30
N ILE A 6 -10.26 -1.37 11.60
CA ILE A 6 -11.16 -2.09 12.52
C ILE A 6 -12.64 -1.83 12.21
N HIS A 7 -12.98 -0.64 11.70
CA HIS A 7 -14.35 -0.26 11.35
C HIS A 7 -14.73 -0.62 9.90
N THR A 8 -13.78 -1.08 9.08
CA THR A 8 -14.05 -1.50 7.70
C THR A 8 -14.43 -2.97 7.67
N ALA A 9 -15.65 -3.29 7.21
CA ALA A 9 -16.09 -4.67 6.98
C ALA A 9 -15.63 -5.23 5.62
N ASP A 10 -15.39 -4.36 4.63
CA ASP A 10 -15.03 -4.76 3.26
C ASP A 10 -13.68 -5.50 3.22
N THR A 11 -13.72 -6.73 2.69
CA THR A 11 -12.57 -7.64 2.65
C THR A 11 -11.49 -7.18 1.68
N ALA A 12 -11.88 -6.58 0.55
CA ALA A 12 -10.95 -6.08 -0.45
C ALA A 12 -10.20 -4.84 0.07
N ALA A 13 -10.89 -3.92 0.73
CA ALA A 13 -10.29 -2.77 1.40
C ALA A 13 -9.34 -3.22 2.54
N LYS A 14 -9.75 -4.20 3.35
CA LYS A 14 -8.87 -4.79 4.38
C LYS A 14 -7.62 -5.43 3.77
N ARG A 15 -7.74 -6.08 2.60
CA ARG A 15 -6.59 -6.64 1.89
C ARG A 15 -5.60 -5.55 1.46
N ILE A 16 -6.08 -4.40 0.98
CA ILE A 16 -5.21 -3.24 0.65
C ILE A 16 -4.46 -2.76 1.91
N ALA A 17 -5.14 -2.66 3.06
CA ALA A 17 -4.49 -2.28 4.31
C ALA A 17 -3.42 -3.28 4.79
N LYS A 18 -3.62 -4.58 4.54
CA LYS A 18 -2.59 -5.62 4.80
C LYS A 18 -1.40 -5.47 3.86
N TRP A 19 -1.63 -5.21 2.58
CA TRP A 19 -0.56 -4.93 1.61
C TRP A 19 0.23 -3.68 1.96
N TYR A 20 -0.42 -2.64 2.48
CA TYR A 20 0.26 -1.49 3.07
C TYR A 20 1.24 -1.92 4.17
N VAL A 21 0.81 -2.73 5.14
CA VAL A 21 1.71 -3.21 6.22
C VAL A 21 2.84 -4.09 5.66
N ALA A 22 2.54 -5.00 4.75
CA ALA A 22 3.57 -5.86 4.16
C ALA A 22 4.64 -5.04 3.42
N THR A 23 4.23 -4.09 2.58
CA THR A 23 5.15 -3.26 1.78
C THR A 23 6.02 -2.36 2.63
N ILE A 24 5.51 -1.75 3.70
CA ILE A 24 6.36 -0.94 4.60
C ILE A 24 7.37 -1.80 5.37
N LEU A 25 6.97 -3.00 5.81
CA LEU A 25 7.89 -3.90 6.50
C LEU A 25 9.01 -4.37 5.57
N VAL A 26 8.67 -4.86 4.38
CA VAL A 26 9.67 -5.33 3.40
C VAL A 26 10.56 -4.18 2.94
N GLY A 27 9.98 -3.02 2.60
CA GLY A 27 10.75 -1.84 2.23
C GLY A 27 11.72 -1.40 3.33
N SER A 28 11.27 -1.40 4.59
CA SER A 28 12.13 -1.05 5.74
C SER A 28 13.29 -2.03 5.90
N VAL A 29 13.04 -3.34 5.72
CA VAL A 29 14.11 -4.36 5.73
C VAL A 29 15.10 -4.12 4.60
N CYS A 30 14.63 -3.88 3.36
CA CYS A 30 15.50 -3.58 2.23
C CYS A 30 16.42 -2.38 2.51
N TRP A 31 15.85 -1.27 2.99
CA TRP A 31 16.60 -0.07 3.35
C TRP A 31 17.60 -0.30 4.48
N PHE A 32 17.16 -0.99 5.54
CA PHE A 32 17.97 -1.25 6.71
C PHE A 32 19.14 -2.18 6.39
N CYS A 33 18.90 -3.29 5.69
CA CYS A 33 19.94 -4.22 5.28
C CYS A 33 20.97 -3.56 4.37
N ASP A 34 20.53 -2.79 3.37
CA ASP A 34 21.41 -2.06 2.46
C ASP A 34 22.30 -1.08 3.22
N ARG A 35 21.72 -0.32 4.15
CA ARG A 35 22.44 0.66 4.97
C ARG A 35 23.45 0.01 5.93
N VAL A 36 23.04 -1.02 6.67
CA VAL A 36 23.88 -1.64 7.72
C VAL A 36 24.97 -2.52 7.12
N PHE A 37 24.65 -3.28 6.07
CA PHE A 37 25.57 -4.24 5.47
C PHE A 37 26.18 -3.74 4.15
N CYS A 38 26.12 -2.44 3.86
CA CYS A 38 26.62 -1.82 2.62
C CYS A 38 28.02 -2.32 2.22
N LYS A 39 28.97 -2.32 3.16
CA LYS A 39 30.36 -2.77 2.90
C LYS A 39 30.45 -4.24 2.47
N ARG A 40 29.56 -5.10 2.96
CA ARG A 40 29.53 -6.53 2.63
C ARG A 40 28.74 -6.79 1.36
N ILE A 41 27.58 -6.16 1.20
CA ILE A 41 26.68 -6.33 0.05
C ILE A 41 27.29 -5.75 -1.23
N SER A 42 28.00 -4.62 -1.15
CA SER A 42 28.68 -4.01 -2.30
C SER A 42 29.79 -4.88 -2.90
N GLN A 43 30.31 -5.85 -2.14
CA GLN A 43 31.33 -6.80 -2.59
C GLN A 43 30.74 -8.08 -3.18
N TRP A 44 29.42 -8.26 -3.15
CA TRP A 44 28.80 -9.45 -3.73
C TRP A 44 28.89 -9.43 -5.25
N PRO A 45 28.91 -10.61 -5.90
CA PRO A 45 28.87 -10.70 -7.36
C PRO A 45 27.68 -9.96 -8.00
N VAL A 46 26.57 -9.83 -7.26
CA VAL A 46 25.38 -9.07 -7.64
C VAL A 46 24.93 -8.21 -6.47
N ASN A 47 24.83 -6.90 -6.69
CA ASN A 47 24.27 -5.98 -5.71
C ASN A 47 22.73 -5.93 -5.85
N PRO A 48 21.96 -6.32 -4.84
CA PRO A 48 20.49 -6.30 -4.87
C PRO A 48 19.89 -4.88 -4.87
N GLN A 49 20.69 -3.83 -4.67
CA GLN A 49 20.27 -2.43 -4.66
C GLN A 49 19.11 -2.20 -3.67
N GLY A 50 19.33 -2.54 -2.39
CA GLY A 50 18.25 -2.55 -1.39
C GLY A 50 17.60 -1.18 -1.20
N HIS A 51 18.35 -0.08 -1.35
CA HIS A 51 17.78 1.27 -1.35
C HIS A 51 16.86 1.53 -2.56
N ALA A 52 17.18 1.02 -3.74
CA ALA A 52 16.30 1.12 -4.90
C ALA A 52 15.02 0.30 -4.69
N LEU A 53 15.14 -0.92 -4.16
CA LEU A 53 13.98 -1.75 -3.79
C LEU A 53 13.12 -1.08 -2.72
N TRP A 54 13.73 -0.38 -1.75
CA TRP A 54 12.99 0.42 -0.78
C TRP A 54 12.09 1.46 -1.46
N HIS A 55 12.59 2.23 -2.43
CA HIS A 55 11.76 3.19 -3.18
C HIS A 55 10.57 2.52 -3.89
N VAL A 56 10.78 1.34 -4.48
CA VAL A 56 9.71 0.56 -5.13
C VAL A 56 8.64 0.17 -4.10
N PHE A 57 9.04 -0.42 -2.96
CA PHE A 57 8.10 -0.81 -1.91
C PHE A 57 7.40 0.39 -1.25
N MET A 58 8.09 1.52 -1.07
CA MET A 58 7.48 2.76 -0.56
C MET A 58 6.47 3.35 -1.54
N SER A 59 6.68 3.20 -2.84
CA SER A 59 5.73 3.60 -3.87
C SER A 59 4.45 2.78 -3.77
N PHE A 60 4.55 1.45 -3.70
CA PHE A 60 3.40 0.56 -3.48
C PHE A 60 2.72 0.80 -2.13
N ASN A 61 3.49 1.04 -1.09
CA ASN A 61 2.98 1.37 0.24
C ASN A 61 2.10 2.62 0.20
N SER A 62 2.64 3.70 -0.38
CA SER A 62 1.94 4.99 -0.51
C SER A 62 0.68 4.85 -1.37
N TYR A 63 0.73 4.05 -2.43
CA TYR A 63 -0.44 3.71 -3.24
C TYR A 63 -1.52 2.99 -2.43
N CYS A 64 -1.15 1.94 -1.68
CA CYS A 64 -2.08 1.19 -0.85
C CYS A 64 -2.70 2.06 0.26
N ALA A 65 -1.89 2.88 0.92
CA ALA A 65 -2.34 3.80 1.96
C ALA A 65 -3.43 4.73 1.43
N ASN A 66 -3.14 5.43 0.33
CA ASN A 66 -4.06 6.38 -0.26
C ASN A 66 -5.34 5.71 -0.77
N THR A 67 -5.22 4.57 -1.46
CA THR A 67 -6.37 3.81 -1.98
C THR A 67 -7.30 3.38 -0.85
N PHE A 68 -6.75 2.86 0.25
CA PHE A 68 -7.55 2.49 1.43
C PHE A 68 -8.20 3.72 2.09
N LEU A 69 -7.46 4.82 2.25
CA LEU A 69 -8.02 6.04 2.84
C LEU A 69 -9.13 6.65 1.98
N MET A 70 -9.01 6.61 0.66
CA MET A 70 -10.07 7.01 -0.26
C MET A 70 -11.35 6.18 -0.05
N PHE A 71 -11.20 4.86 0.11
CA PHE A 71 -12.33 3.96 0.40
C PHE A 71 -13.01 4.35 1.72
N CYS A 72 -12.24 4.44 2.81
CA CYS A 72 -12.78 4.78 4.12
C CYS A 72 -13.44 6.17 4.13
N ARG A 73 -12.85 7.14 3.44
CA ARG A 73 -13.41 8.50 3.36
C ARG A 73 -14.74 8.52 2.60
N ALA A 74 -14.86 7.74 1.52
CA ALA A 74 -16.12 7.60 0.79
C ALA A 74 -17.20 6.92 1.66
N GLN A 75 -16.86 5.88 2.42
CA GLN A 75 -17.80 5.25 3.36
C GLN A 75 -18.28 6.24 4.44
N GLN A 76 -17.37 7.05 5.00
CA GLN A 76 -17.72 8.08 6.00
C GLN A 76 -18.68 9.14 5.46
N ARG A 77 -18.64 9.42 4.15
CA ARG A 77 -19.56 10.34 3.48
C ARG A 77 -20.92 9.70 3.16
N GLY A 78 -21.16 8.47 3.59
CA GLY A 78 -22.37 7.72 3.25
C GLY A 78 -22.44 7.31 1.77
N TRP A 79 -21.32 7.34 1.05
CA TRP A 79 -21.28 6.88 -0.34
C TRP A 79 -21.11 5.36 -0.40
N ASN A 80 -21.24 4.78 -1.59
CA ASN A 80 -21.08 3.34 -1.84
C ASN A 80 -19.76 3.04 -2.58
N PRO A 81 -18.58 3.17 -1.93
CA PRO A 81 -17.32 2.85 -2.57
C PRO A 81 -17.17 1.35 -2.80
N LYS A 82 -16.58 0.97 -3.93
CA LYS A 82 -16.25 -0.40 -4.27
C LYS A 82 -14.79 -0.50 -4.69
N VAL A 83 -14.07 -1.46 -4.14
CA VAL A 83 -12.72 -1.78 -4.63
C VAL A 83 -12.83 -2.58 -5.93
N LYS A 84 -12.17 -2.11 -6.98
CA LYS A 84 -12.05 -2.79 -8.28
C LYS A 84 -10.58 -2.97 -8.63
N TYR A 85 -10.30 -3.78 -9.64
CA TYR A 85 -8.95 -4.11 -10.06
C TYR A 85 -8.74 -3.76 -11.52
N PHE A 86 -7.78 -2.89 -11.80
CA PHE A 86 -7.32 -2.61 -13.17
C PHE A 86 -6.41 -3.75 -13.62
N LEU A 87 -6.71 -4.31 -14.79
CA LEU A 87 -6.06 -5.52 -15.34
C LEU A 87 -6.03 -6.72 -14.35
N GLY A 88 -6.98 -6.78 -13.42
CA GLY A 88 -7.04 -7.84 -12.41
C GLY A 88 -6.01 -7.72 -11.27
N VAL A 89 -5.08 -6.75 -11.33
CA VAL A 89 -3.95 -6.66 -10.38
C VAL A 89 -3.98 -5.39 -9.55
N LEU A 90 -4.17 -4.22 -10.16
CA LEU A 90 -3.99 -2.94 -9.46
C LEU A 90 -5.30 -2.46 -8.82
N PRO A 91 -5.40 -2.40 -7.48
CA PRO A 91 -6.65 -2.03 -6.80
C PRO A 91 -6.93 -0.53 -6.92
N TYR A 92 -8.15 -0.16 -7.28
CA TYR A 92 -8.63 1.23 -7.25
C TYR A 92 -10.02 1.31 -6.63
N VAL A 93 -10.39 2.49 -6.13
CA VAL A 93 -11.71 2.74 -5.53
C VAL A 93 -12.63 3.36 -6.56
N LYS A 94 -13.69 2.64 -6.95
CA LYS A 94 -14.81 3.22 -7.68
C LYS A 94 -15.77 3.85 -6.67
N ILE A 95 -16.04 5.14 -6.83
CA ILE A 95 -16.99 5.88 -5.99
C ILE A 95 -18.23 6.20 -6.82
N GLU A 96 -19.39 5.74 -6.39
CA GLU A 96 -20.68 6.19 -6.92
C GLU A 96 -21.17 7.35 -6.06
N LYS A 97 -21.06 8.57 -6.59
CA LYS A 97 -21.52 9.78 -5.90
C LYS A 97 -23.05 9.94 -6.07
N PRO A 98 -23.77 10.38 -5.04
CA PRO A 98 -25.16 10.82 -5.20
C PRO A 98 -25.25 11.94 -6.26
N LYS A 99 -26.33 11.95 -7.07
CA LYS A 99 -26.51 12.93 -8.16
C LYS A 99 -26.75 14.37 -7.66
N ALA A 100 -27.15 14.54 -6.41
CA ALA A 100 -27.32 15.84 -5.78
C ALA A 100 -26.38 15.93 -4.58
N GLN A 101 -25.48 16.91 -4.61
CA GLN A 101 -24.59 17.24 -3.51
C GLN A 101 -24.33 18.75 -3.50
#